data_AF-A0A970VV23-F1
#
_entry.id   AF-A0A970VV23-F1
#
_cell.length_a   1.000
_cell.length_b   1.000
_cell.length_c   1.000
_cell.angle_alpha   90.00
_cell.angle_beta   90.00
_cell.angle_gamma   90.00
#
_symmetry.space_group_name_H-M   'P 1'
#
loop_
_entity.id
_entity.type
_entity.pdbx_description
1 polymer ?
#
loop_
_entity_poly.entity_id
_entity_poly.type
_entity_poly.pdbx_seq_one_letter_code
_entity_poly.pdbx_strand_id
1 'polypeptide(L)'
;MECEKKEAYPTEFELKIYNEVLEQFKLSYKENAHIYKSFEDARIPSEREKLAEKIKEIEVGIIFSIDEKYNLSFDKVAQIYLKVDFFKNK
;
A
#
# COMPACT_ATOMS: atom_id res chain seq x y z
N MET A 1 -14.42 23.61 22.28
CA MET A 1 -13.15 22.96 22.69
C MET A 1 -12.70 22.13 21.50
N GLU A 2 -12.01 22.77 20.56
CA GLU A 2 -11.46 22.10 19.39
C GLU A 2 -10.15 21.45 19.83
N CYS A 3 -10.20 20.16 20.12
CA CYS A 3 -8.99 19.36 20.15
C CYS A 3 -8.51 19.23 18.70
N GLU A 4 -7.69 20.18 18.25
CA GLU A 4 -6.81 19.94 17.11
C GLU A 4 -6.00 18.68 17.43
N LYS A 5 -6.37 17.54 16.85
CA LYS A 5 -5.50 16.38 16.83
C LYS A 5 -4.27 16.79 16.03
N LYS A 6 -3.21 17.24 16.70
CA LYS A 6 -1.87 17.27 16.12
C LYS A 6 -1.55 15.83 15.77
N GLU A 7 -1.74 15.47 14.51
CA GLU A 7 -1.24 14.20 14.01
C GLU A 7 0.26 14.18 14.31
N ALA A 8 0.67 13.22 15.14
CA ALA A 8 2.07 13.08 15.49
C ALA A 8 2.84 12.75 14.21
N TYR A 9 3.93 13.49 13.96
CA TYR A 9 4.87 13.20 12.88
C TYR A 9 5.22 11.70 12.87
N PRO A 10 5.40 11.09 11.68
CA PRO A 10 5.79 9.69 11.61
C PRO A 10 7.07 9.39 12.38
N THR A 11 7.11 8.29 13.12
CA THR A 11 8.32 7.83 13.80
C THR A 11 9.32 7.24 12.81
N GLU A 12 10.60 7.09 13.20
CA GLU A 12 11.61 6.41 12.37
C GLU A 12 11.19 4.98 12.00
N PHE A 13 10.55 4.27 12.93
CA PHE A 13 10.03 2.93 12.67
C PHE A 13 8.88 2.96 11.65
N GLU A 14 7.94 3.90 11.77
CA GLU A 14 6.86 4.09 10.80
C GLU A 14 7.40 4.45 9.40
N LEU A 15 8.42 5.30 9.33
CA LEU A 15 9.11 5.65 8.08
C LEU A 15 9.79 4.43 7.46
N LYS A 16 10.40 3.56 8.27
CA LYS A 16 11.02 2.31 7.81
C LYS A 16 9.98 1.38 7.19
N ILE A 17 8.86 1.14 7.89
CA ILE A 17 7.76 0.31 7.37
C ILE A 17 7.21 0.89 6.07
N TYR A 18 6.95 2.20 6.03
CA TYR A 18 6.47 2.87 4.81
C TYR A 18 7.41 2.69 3.61
N ASN A 19 8.73 2.91 3.82
CA ASN A 19 9.70 2.77 2.75
C ASN A 19 9.76 1.32 2.23
N GLU A 20 9.67 0.34 3.14
CA GLU A 20 9.67 -1.06 2.74
C GLU A 20 8.40 -1.45 1.97
N VAL A 21 7.21 -0.99 2.40
CA VAL A 21 5.96 -1.15 1.65
C VAL A 21 6.11 -0.57 0.24
N LEU A 22 6.65 0.65 0.11
CA LEU A 22 6.87 1.29 -1.18
C LEU A 22 7.86 0.52 -2.08
N GLU A 23 8.95 0.00 -1.51
CA GLU A 23 9.92 -0.79 -2.26
C GLU A 23 9.28 -2.07 -2.80
N GLN A 24 8.49 -2.76 -1.99
CA GLN A 24 7.75 -3.95 -2.41
C GLN A 24 6.69 -3.64 -3.48
N PHE A 25 5.95 -2.53 -3.36
CA PHE A 25 5.04 -2.10 -4.42
C PHE A 25 5.75 -1.80 -5.73
N LYS A 26 6.90 -1.12 -5.70
CA LYS A 26 7.69 -0.82 -6.91
C LYS A 26 8.20 -2.10 -7.56
N LEU A 27 8.69 -3.05 -6.76
CA LEU A 27 9.15 -4.34 -7.25
C LEU A 27 8.00 -5.11 -7.90
N SER A 28 6.88 -5.21 -7.18
CA SER A 28 5.69 -5.90 -7.65
C SER A 28 5.12 -5.28 -8.92
N TYR A 29 5.08 -3.96 -9.03
CA TYR A 29 4.65 -3.26 -10.24
C TYR A 29 5.52 -3.63 -11.45
N LYS A 30 6.84 -3.76 -11.24
CA LYS A 30 7.77 -4.18 -12.29
C LYS A 30 7.58 -5.65 -12.68
N GLU A 31 7.44 -6.54 -11.71
CA GLU A 31 7.25 -7.98 -11.92
C GLU A 31 5.89 -8.29 -12.58
N ASN A 32 4.86 -7.54 -12.21
CA ASN A 32 3.48 -7.71 -12.66
C ASN A 32 3.07 -6.64 -13.69
N ALA A 33 4.02 -5.98 -14.36
CA ALA A 33 3.77 -4.85 -15.26
C ALA A 33 2.72 -5.17 -16.35
N HIS A 34 2.67 -6.43 -16.79
CA HIS A 34 1.67 -6.90 -17.75
C HIS A 34 0.23 -6.86 -17.20
N ILE A 35 0.01 -7.13 -15.91
CA ILE A 35 -1.30 -7.06 -15.24
C ILE A 35 -1.73 -5.62 -15.09
N TYR A 36 -0.85 -4.76 -14.56
CA TYR A 36 -1.14 -3.33 -14.37
C TYR A 36 -1.43 -2.65 -15.71
N LYS A 37 -0.63 -2.90 -16.74
CA LYS A 37 -0.88 -2.38 -18.08
C LYS A 37 -2.20 -2.89 -18.67
N SER A 38 -2.49 -4.18 -18.50
CA SER A 38 -3.77 -4.75 -18.96
C SER A 38 -4.96 -4.10 -18.25
N PHE A 39 -4.82 -3.77 -16.96
CA PHE A 39 -5.86 -3.08 -16.20
C PHE A 39 -6.10 -1.66 -16.73
N GLU A 40 -5.05 -0.92 -17.04
CA GLU A 40 -5.14 0.43 -17.64
C GLU A 40 -5.84 0.40 -19.00
N ASP A 41 -5.51 -0.59 -19.83
CA ASP A 41 -6.04 -0.73 -21.19
C ASP A 41 -7.46 -1.33 -21.23
N ALA A 42 -7.89 -2.03 -20.17
CA ALA A 42 -9.18 -2.73 -20.11
C ALA A 42 -10.38 -1.77 -20.19
N ARG A 43 -11.17 -1.93 -21.26
CA ARG A 43 -12.42 -1.18 -21.50
C ARG A 43 -13.68 -1.95 -21.07
N ILE A 44 -13.60 -3.27 -20.98
CA ILE A 44 -14.71 -4.12 -20.57
C ILE A 44 -14.77 -4.14 -19.03
N PRO A 45 -15.89 -3.73 -18.41
CA PRO A 45 -15.98 -3.63 -16.95
C PRO A 45 -15.65 -4.93 -16.22
N SER A 46 -16.16 -6.07 -16.69
CA SER A 46 -15.91 -7.37 -16.06
C SER A 46 -14.47 -7.85 -16.16
N GLU A 47 -13.74 -7.47 -17.22
CA GLU A 47 -12.31 -7.79 -17.35
C GLU A 47 -11.49 -6.89 -16.45
N ARG A 48 -11.84 -5.60 -16.41
CA ARG A 48 -11.23 -4.61 -15.52
C ARG A 48 -11.38 -5.01 -14.05
N GLU A 49 -12.56 -5.49 -13.65
CA GLU A 49 -12.82 -5.97 -12.29
C GLU A 49 -11.96 -7.19 -11.93
N LYS A 50 -11.84 -8.17 -12.83
CA LYS A 50 -10.95 -9.33 -12.62
C LYS A 50 -9.48 -8.92 -12.47
N LEU A 51 -9.04 -7.92 -13.23
CA LEU A 51 -7.68 -7.40 -13.14
C LEU A 51 -7.47 -6.59 -11.85
N ALA A 52 -8.46 -5.80 -11.41
CA ALA A 52 -8.44 -5.12 -10.13
C ALA A 52 -8.32 -6.11 -8.96
N GLU A 53 -9.07 -7.22 -8.97
CA GLU A 53 -8.98 -8.21 -7.90
C GLU A 53 -7.58 -8.85 -7.85
N LYS A 54 -6.96 -9.15 -9.00
CA LYS A 54 -5.58 -9.64 -9.05
C LYS A 54 -4.57 -8.63 -8.48
N ILE A 55 -4.71 -7.36 -8.84
CA ILE A 55 -3.84 -6.28 -8.31
C ILE A 55 -4.02 -6.19 -6.79
N LYS A 56 -5.27 -6.23 -6.31
CA LYS A 56 -5.58 -6.21 -4.89
C LYS A 56 -4.98 -7.41 -4.15
N GLU A 57 -5.09 -8.64 -4.68
CA GLU A 57 -4.48 -9.84 -4.09
C GLU A 57 -2.96 -9.68 -3.94
N ILE A 58 -2.30 -9.14 -4.97
CA ILE A 58 -0.86 -8.85 -4.96
C ILE A 58 -0.52 -7.82 -3.86
N GLU A 59 -1.25 -6.71 -3.82
CA GLU A 59 -0.99 -5.62 -2.87
C GLU A 59 -1.28 -6.04 -1.43
N VAL A 60 -2.35 -6.80 -1.21
CA VAL A 60 -2.67 -7.42 0.08
C VAL A 60 -1.56 -8.38 0.52
N GLY A 61 -1.05 -9.20 -0.39
CA GLY A 61 0.08 -10.10 -0.11
C GLY A 61 1.34 -9.36 0.34
N ILE A 62 1.61 -8.18 -0.22
CA ILE A 62 2.74 -7.32 0.22
C ILE A 62 2.52 -6.85 1.65
N ILE A 63 1.33 -6.33 1.98
CA ILE A 63 1.04 -5.85 3.34
C ILE A 63 1.12 -7.00 4.35
N PHE A 64 0.59 -8.18 4.01
CA PHE A 64 0.73 -9.38 4.84
C PHE A 64 2.19 -9.76 5.06
N SER A 65 3.01 -9.79 4.01
CA SER A 65 4.44 -10.16 4.17
C SER A 65 5.19 -9.24 5.14
N ILE A 66 4.79 -7.96 5.19
CA ILE A 66 5.38 -6.97 6.08
C ILE A 66 4.80 -7.09 7.50
N ASP A 67 3.52 -7.43 7.62
CA ASP A 67 2.90 -7.66 8.93
C ASP A 67 3.57 -8.83 9.66
N GLU A 68 3.84 -9.94 8.97
CA GLU A 68 4.52 -11.11 9.51
C GLU A 68 5.97 -10.78 9.88
N LYS A 69 6.69 -10.09 8.98
CA LYS A 69 8.10 -9.72 9.18
C LYS A 69 8.31 -8.87 10.43
N TYR A 70 7.38 -7.97 10.74
CA TYR A 70 7.49 -7.02 11.85
C TYR A 70 6.62 -7.37 13.06
N ASN A 71 5.91 -8.51 13.02
CA ASN A 71 4.94 -8.91 14.03
C ASN A 71 3.93 -7.78 14.33
N LEU A 72 3.41 -7.18 13.26
CA LEU A 72 2.36 -6.18 13.27
C LEU A 72 1.06 -6.81 12.77
N SER A 73 -0.08 -6.14 12.99
CA SER A 73 -1.30 -6.51 12.28
C SER A 73 -1.33 -5.86 10.89
N PHE A 74 -2.02 -6.50 9.95
CA PHE A 74 -2.34 -5.94 8.63
C PHE A 74 -2.82 -4.48 8.73
N ASP A 75 -3.83 -4.23 9.58
CA ASP A 75 -4.41 -2.90 9.78
C ASP A 75 -3.35 -1.90 10.26
N LYS A 76 -2.40 -2.32 11.09
CA LYS A 76 -1.35 -1.45 11.58
C LYS A 76 -0.39 -1.05 10.48
N VAL A 77 0.01 -1.99 9.62
CA VAL A 77 0.86 -1.69 8.46
C VAL A 77 0.14 -0.74 7.50
N ALA A 78 -1.13 -1.01 7.19
CA ALA A 78 -1.94 -0.15 6.33
C ALA A 78 -2.11 1.27 6.91
N GLN A 79 -2.37 1.40 8.21
CA GLN A 79 -2.45 2.70 8.89
C GLN A 79 -1.12 3.46 8.84
N ILE A 80 0.01 2.78 9.04
CA ILE A 80 1.33 3.39 8.95
C ILE A 80 1.57 3.91 7.53
N TYR A 81 1.25 3.11 6.51
CA TYR A 81 1.39 3.48 5.12
C TYR A 81 0.59 4.75 4.80
N LEU A 82 -0.72 4.75 5.09
CA LEU A 82 -1.62 5.89 4.84
C LEU A 82 -1.21 7.13 5.62
N LYS A 83 -0.81 6.98 6.88
CA LYS A 83 -0.33 8.09 7.72
C LYS A 83 0.89 8.74 7.07
N VAL A 84 1.93 7.96 6.79
CA VAL A 84 3.20 8.50 6.28
C VAL A 84 3.01 9.09 4.87
N ASP A 85 2.21 8.47 4.01
CA ASP A 85 1.89 8.99 2.67
C ASP A 85 1.23 10.37 2.76
N PHE A 86 0.22 10.51 3.62
CA PHE A 86 -0.45 11.80 3.86
C PHE A 86 0.50 12.89 4.37
N PHE A 87 1.47 12.52 5.22
CA PHE A 87 2.50 13.45 5.69
C PHE A 87 3.49 13.87 4.61
N LYS A 88 3.81 12.99 3.65
CA LYS A 88 4.78 13.26 2.58
C LYS A 88 4.20 13.99 1.37
N ASN A 89 2.89 13.84 1.13
CA ASN A 89 2.17 14.45 0.01
C ASN A 89 1.39 15.74 0.38
N LYS A 90 1.62 16.28 1.59
CA LYS A 90 1.21 17.62 2.02
C LYS A 90 2.25 18.67 1.63
#